data_AF-A0A498P5U5-F1
#
_entry.id   AF-A0A498P5U5-F1
#
_cell.length_a   1.000
_cell.length_b   1.000
_cell.length_c   1.000
_cell.angle_alpha   90.00
_cell.angle_beta   90.00
_cell.angle_gamma   90.00
#
_symmetry.space_group_name_H-M   'P 1'
#
loop_
_entity.id
_entity.type
_entity.pdbx_description
1 polymer ?
#
loop_
_entity_poly.entity_id
_entity_poly.type
_entity_poly.pdbx_seq_one_letter_code
_entity_poly.pdbx_strand_id
1 'polypeptide(L)'
;MHPTVVISAYRQALDDMLNILKDISTPVEVNNRDMMLKIINSAINTKALSRWSTLACNIALDAVRTVELEENGRKEIDIKKYAKVEKVPGGIIEDSCVLKGVMVNKDVTHPRMRRLIKNPRIVLLDCSLEYKKGESQTDIEISREEDFARILQMEEEYIQQICEDIIRLKPDLIFTEKGISDLAQHYLMKANITAIRRVRKTDNNRIARKFKIGKS
;
A
#
# COMPACT_ATOMS: atom_id res chain seq x y z
N MET A 1 43.55 -33.15 2.01
CA MET A 1 43.13 -31.78 1.67
C MET A 1 42.41 -31.19 2.87
N HIS A 2 42.83 -30.02 3.37
CA HIS A 2 42.16 -29.37 4.49
C HIS A 2 40.95 -28.57 3.98
N PRO A 3 39.76 -28.65 4.62
CA PRO A 3 38.57 -27.92 4.19
C PRO A 3 38.77 -26.41 4.00
N THR A 4 39.64 -25.78 4.80
CA THR A 4 39.98 -24.35 4.67
C THR A 4 40.60 -23.98 3.32
N VAL A 5 41.42 -24.86 2.75
CA VAL A 5 42.06 -24.62 1.44
C VAL A 5 41.00 -24.65 0.33
N VAL A 6 40.02 -25.56 0.45
CA VAL A 6 38.91 -25.66 -0.49
C VAL A 6 38.02 -24.42 -0.44
N ILE A 7 37.68 -23.93 0.76
CA ILE A 7 36.90 -22.70 0.95
C ILE A 7 37.64 -21.48 0.38
N SER A 8 38.94 -21.38 0.63
CA SER A 8 39.77 -20.30 0.08
C SER A 8 39.79 -20.32 -1.45
N ALA A 9 39.92 -21.50 -2.05
CA ALA A 9 39.91 -21.65 -3.50
C ALA A 9 38.56 -21.26 -4.11
N TYR A 10 37.43 -21.62 -3.48
CA TYR A 10 36.10 -21.20 -3.95
C TYR A 10 35.89 -19.67 -3.85
N ARG A 11 36.43 -19.01 -2.82
CA ARG A 11 36.39 -17.55 -2.72
C ARG A 11 37.19 -16.88 -3.83
N GLN A 12 38.40 -17.38 -4.09
CA GLN A 12 39.22 -16.86 -5.18
C GLN A 12 38.56 -17.06 -6.55
N ALA A 13 37.99 -18.25 -6.79
CA ALA A 13 37.24 -18.51 -8.02
C ALA A 13 36.01 -17.60 -8.18
N LEU A 14 35.34 -17.22 -7.08
CA LEU A 14 34.24 -16.27 -7.12
C LEU A 14 34.70 -14.88 -7.57
N ASP A 15 35.81 -14.39 -7.03
CA ASP A 15 36.36 -13.08 -7.39
C ASP A 15 36.79 -13.04 -8.87
N ASP A 16 37.45 -14.11 -9.35
CA ASP A 16 37.82 -14.26 -10.75
C ASP A 16 36.59 -14.28 -11.67
N MET A 17 35.54 -15.03 -11.29
CA MET A 17 34.28 -15.07 -12.03
C MET A 17 33.61 -13.69 -12.10
N LEU A 18 33.61 -12.92 -11.01
CA LEU A 18 33.01 -11.58 -11.00
C LEU A 18 33.75 -10.59 -11.90
N ASN A 19 35.07 -10.73 -12.05
CA ASN A 19 35.86 -9.90 -12.96
C ASN A 19 35.56 -10.27 -14.41
N ILE A 20 35.60 -11.56 -14.76
CA ILE A 20 35.28 -12.04 -16.12
C ILE A 20 33.84 -11.66 -16.50
N LEU A 21 32.88 -11.75 -15.57
CA LEU A 21 31.49 -11.38 -15.79
C LEU A 21 31.32 -9.91 -16.18
N LYS A 22 32.14 -9.01 -15.64
CA LYS A 22 32.12 -7.58 -16.02
C LYS A 22 32.63 -7.37 -17.44
N ASP A 23 33.68 -8.08 -17.83
CA ASP A 23 34.29 -7.96 -19.16
C ASP A 23 33.37 -8.48 -20.28
N ILE A 24 32.60 -9.55 -20.01
CA ILE A 24 31.62 -10.09 -20.97
C ILE A 24 30.26 -9.37 -20.92
N SER A 25 30.02 -8.52 -19.91
CA SER A 25 28.76 -7.82 -19.77
C SER A 25 28.60 -6.75 -20.85
N THR A 26 27.45 -6.71 -21.50
CA THR A 26 27.12 -5.69 -22.49
C THR A 26 26.27 -4.61 -21.84
N PRO A 27 26.67 -3.31 -21.92
CA PRO A 27 25.85 -2.23 -21.39
C PRO A 27 24.56 -2.11 -22.22
N VAL A 28 23.45 -1.91 -21.52
CA VAL A 28 22.11 -1.81 -22.11
C VAL A 28 21.54 -0.43 -21.78
N GLU A 29 20.94 0.22 -22.78
CA GLU A 29 20.22 1.48 -22.58
C GLU A 29 18.86 1.22 -21.89
N VAL A 30 18.75 1.63 -20.63
CA VAL A 30 17.54 1.41 -19.79
C VAL A 30 16.32 2.20 -20.30
N ASN A 31 16.55 3.32 -20.99
CA ASN A 31 15.47 4.17 -21.50
C ASN A 31 14.82 3.58 -22.77
N ASN A 32 15.53 2.72 -23.50
CA ASN A 32 15.03 2.10 -24.71
C ASN A 32 14.02 0.99 -24.38
N ARG A 33 12.72 1.27 -24.64
CA ARG A 33 11.63 0.36 -24.29
C ARG A 33 11.74 -0.99 -25.02
N ASP A 34 12.07 -0.98 -26.30
CA ASP A 34 12.10 -2.20 -27.12
C ASP A 34 13.23 -3.13 -26.71
N MET A 35 14.39 -2.55 -26.37
CA MET A 35 15.53 -3.31 -25.86
C MET A 35 15.20 -3.96 -24.51
N MET A 36 14.55 -3.23 -23.61
CA MET A 36 14.08 -3.77 -22.32
C MET A 36 13.04 -4.87 -22.50
N LEU A 37 12.09 -4.72 -23.42
CA LEU A 37 11.10 -5.75 -23.72
C LEU A 37 11.75 -7.04 -24.23
N LYS A 38 12.77 -6.95 -25.09
CA LYS A 38 13.52 -8.14 -25.54
C LYS A 38 14.18 -8.88 -24.37
N ILE A 39 14.81 -8.16 -23.46
CA ILE A 39 15.47 -8.73 -22.28
C ILE A 39 14.46 -9.43 -21.37
N ILE A 40 13.34 -8.76 -21.07
CA ILE A 40 12.27 -9.33 -20.23
C ILE A 40 11.67 -10.56 -20.91
N ASN A 41 11.48 -10.52 -22.23
CA ASN A 41 10.93 -11.64 -22.99
C ASN A 41 11.85 -12.87 -22.95
N SER A 42 13.18 -12.68 -23.00
CA SER A 42 14.15 -13.78 -22.84
C SER A 42 13.99 -14.50 -21.49
N ALA A 43 13.65 -13.79 -20.42
CA ALA A 43 13.41 -14.38 -19.10
C ALA A 43 12.04 -15.07 -18.99
N ILE A 44 11.00 -14.56 -19.67
CA ILE A 44 9.62 -15.07 -19.58
C ILE A 44 9.39 -16.28 -20.52
N ASN A 45 10.02 -16.29 -21.70
CA ASN A 45 9.81 -17.31 -22.73
C ASN A 45 10.17 -18.74 -22.30
N THR A 46 10.98 -18.90 -21.25
CA THR A 46 11.33 -20.22 -20.71
C THR A 46 10.20 -20.87 -19.89
N LYS A 47 9.07 -20.17 -19.69
CA LYS A 47 7.92 -20.63 -18.88
C LYS A 47 6.65 -20.71 -19.73
N ALA A 48 5.61 -21.35 -19.18
CA ALA A 48 4.31 -21.64 -19.81
C ALA A 48 3.48 -20.42 -20.29
N LEU A 49 4.05 -19.21 -20.31
CA LEU A 49 3.38 -17.96 -20.67
C LEU A 49 3.71 -17.46 -22.09
N SER A 50 4.29 -18.29 -22.97
CA SER A 50 4.72 -17.86 -24.31
C SER A 50 3.63 -17.18 -25.14
N ARG A 51 2.37 -17.59 -24.98
CA ARG A 51 1.22 -16.98 -25.69
C ARG A 51 0.91 -15.54 -25.26
N TRP A 52 1.13 -15.21 -23.99
CA TRP A 52 0.84 -13.88 -23.42
C TRP A 52 2.12 -13.18 -22.93
N SER A 53 3.28 -13.62 -23.41
CA SER A 53 4.57 -13.10 -22.99
C SER A 53 4.69 -11.61 -23.28
N THR A 54 4.17 -11.16 -24.42
CA THR A 54 4.14 -9.75 -24.82
C THR A 54 3.35 -8.88 -23.84
N LEU A 55 2.15 -9.31 -23.45
CA LEU A 55 1.30 -8.61 -22.48
C LEU A 55 1.97 -8.57 -21.10
N ALA A 56 2.52 -9.70 -20.65
CA ALA A 56 3.25 -9.78 -19.38
C ALA A 56 4.50 -8.88 -19.37
N CYS A 57 5.27 -8.84 -20.47
CA CYS A 57 6.44 -7.97 -20.60
C CYS A 57 6.06 -6.49 -20.51
N ASN A 58 4.98 -6.07 -21.18
CA ASN A 58 4.48 -4.71 -21.13
C ASN A 58 4.04 -4.32 -19.71
N ILE A 59 3.23 -5.16 -19.06
CA ILE A 59 2.77 -4.95 -17.68
C ILE A 59 3.96 -4.85 -16.71
N ALA A 60 4.94 -5.75 -16.83
CA ALA A 60 6.12 -5.74 -15.97
C ALA A 60 6.95 -4.46 -16.13
N LEU A 61 7.21 -4.05 -17.38
CA LEU A 61 7.99 -2.84 -17.65
C LEU A 61 7.26 -1.58 -17.17
N ASP A 62 5.95 -1.48 -17.39
CA ASP A 62 5.15 -0.35 -16.96
C ASP A 62 5.02 -0.29 -15.43
N ALA A 63 4.91 -1.44 -14.76
CA ALA A 63 4.90 -1.52 -13.30
C ALA A 63 6.25 -1.05 -12.70
N VAL A 64 7.38 -1.52 -13.24
CA VAL A 64 8.73 -1.14 -12.77
C VAL A 64 8.95 0.37 -12.94
N ARG A 65 8.62 0.93 -14.12
CA ARG A 65 8.71 2.38 -14.38
C ARG A 65 7.79 3.20 -13.47
N THR A 66 6.66 2.65 -13.05
CA THR A 66 5.72 3.35 -12.14
C THR A 66 6.24 3.41 -10.71
N VAL A 67 7.01 2.40 -10.27
CA VAL A 67 7.57 2.33 -8.90
C VAL A 67 9.01 2.84 -8.79
N GLU A 68 9.63 3.19 -9.91
CA GLU A 68 10.95 3.82 -9.95
C GLU A 68 10.92 5.17 -9.21
N LEU A 69 11.86 5.37 -8.28
CA LEU A 69 12.13 6.66 -7.66
C LEU A 69 13.53 7.10 -8.02
N GLU A 70 13.67 8.40 -8.20
CA GLU A 70 14.96 9.06 -8.30
C GLU A 70 15.15 9.88 -7.02
N GLU A 71 15.94 9.34 -6.08
CA GLU A 71 16.34 10.05 -4.88
C GLU A 71 17.84 10.33 -4.97
N ASN A 72 18.23 11.61 -4.89
CA ASN A 72 19.62 12.06 -4.89
C ASN A 72 20.44 11.54 -6.10
N GLY A 73 19.82 11.44 -7.27
CA GLY A 73 20.45 10.95 -8.51
C GLY A 73 20.66 9.43 -8.57
N ARG A 74 20.17 8.68 -7.57
CA ARG A 74 20.13 7.22 -7.60
C ARG A 74 18.70 6.75 -7.88
N LYS A 75 18.58 5.85 -8.85
CA LYS A 75 17.33 5.16 -9.17
C LYS A 75 17.16 3.99 -8.22
N GLU A 76 16.20 4.07 -7.31
CA GLU A 76 15.85 2.97 -6.42
C GLU A 76 14.51 2.37 -6.84
N ILE A 77 14.47 1.04 -6.92
CA ILE A 77 13.31 0.28 -7.35
C ILE A 77 13.01 -0.79 -6.30
N ASP A 78 12.09 -0.52 -5.38
CA ASP A 78 11.60 -1.52 -4.43
C ASP A 78 10.27 -2.12 -4.92
N ILE A 79 10.39 -3.20 -5.70
CA ILE A 79 9.26 -3.90 -6.30
C ILE A 79 8.37 -4.51 -5.21
N LYS A 80 8.95 -5.12 -4.17
CA LYS A 80 8.21 -5.90 -3.17
C LYS A 80 7.29 -5.01 -2.33
N LYS A 81 7.75 -3.81 -1.97
CA LYS A 81 6.94 -2.89 -1.18
C LYS A 81 5.92 -2.14 -2.02
N TYR A 82 6.24 -1.75 -3.25
CA TYR A 82 5.43 -0.77 -3.98
C TYR A 82 4.69 -1.30 -5.21
N ALA A 83 5.11 -2.42 -5.78
CA ALA A 83 4.34 -3.12 -6.81
C ALA A 83 3.42 -4.15 -6.15
N LYS A 84 2.10 -3.94 -6.26
CA LYS A 84 1.09 -4.89 -5.80
C LYS A 84 0.51 -5.63 -7.00
N VAL A 85 0.57 -6.96 -6.98
CA VAL A 85 -0.13 -7.80 -7.95
C VAL A 85 -1.42 -8.26 -7.29
N GLU A 86 -2.56 -7.77 -7.78
CA GLU A 86 -3.88 -8.18 -7.32
C GLU A 86 -4.54 -9.04 -8.40
N LYS A 87 -5.10 -10.18 -7.99
CA LYS A 87 -5.87 -11.05 -8.89
C LYS A 87 -7.35 -10.75 -8.68
N VAL A 88 -7.99 -10.21 -9.70
CA VAL A 88 -9.43 -9.94 -9.70
C VAL A 88 -10.11 -11.12 -10.41
N PRO A 89 -11.10 -11.80 -9.79
CA PRO A 89 -11.83 -12.87 -10.44
C PRO A 89 -12.71 -12.33 -11.57
N GLY A 90 -12.78 -13.08 -12.68
CA GLY A 90 -13.51 -12.68 -13.88
C GLY A 90 -12.61 -12.00 -14.93
N GLY A 91 -13.23 -11.53 -16.01
CA GLY A 91 -12.55 -10.89 -17.15
C GLY A 91 -11.77 -11.86 -18.05
N ILE A 92 -11.13 -11.30 -19.08
CA ILE A 92 -10.16 -12.01 -19.93
C ILE A 92 -8.73 -11.56 -19.61
N ILE A 93 -7.73 -12.36 -19.98
CA ILE A 93 -6.31 -12.04 -19.71
C ILE A 93 -5.91 -10.67 -20.30
N GLU A 94 -6.51 -10.31 -21.43
CA GLU A 94 -6.27 -9.04 -22.13
C GLU A 94 -6.81 -7.82 -21.36
N ASP A 95 -7.73 -8.00 -20.41
CA ASP A 95 -8.21 -6.93 -19.52
C ASP A 95 -7.19 -6.58 -18.42
N SER A 96 -6.14 -7.39 -18.27
CA SER A 96 -5.08 -7.15 -17.29
C SER A 96 -4.31 -5.88 -17.64
N CYS A 97 -4.31 -4.93 -16.72
CA CYS A 97 -3.65 -3.64 -16.93
C CYS A 97 -2.87 -3.19 -15.70
N VAL A 98 -1.91 -2.29 -15.91
CA VAL A 98 -1.18 -1.63 -14.82
C VAL A 98 -1.97 -0.42 -14.35
N LEU A 99 -2.53 -0.51 -13.15
CA LEU A 99 -3.15 0.63 -12.48
C LEU A 99 -2.06 1.55 -11.92
N LYS A 100 -2.00 2.80 -12.39
CA LYS A 100 -1.09 3.85 -11.86
C LYS A 100 -1.57 4.44 -10.54
N GLY A 101 -1.90 3.58 -9.58
CA GLY A 101 -2.47 3.95 -8.29
C GLY A 101 -2.42 2.77 -7.31
N VAL A 102 -3.18 2.87 -6.22
CA VAL A 102 -3.28 1.79 -5.23
C VAL A 102 -4.68 1.21 -5.26
N MET A 103 -4.78 -0.10 -5.46
CA MET A 103 -6.02 -0.83 -5.34
C MET A 103 -6.17 -1.38 -3.92
N VAL A 104 -7.28 -1.01 -3.28
CA VAL A 104 -7.68 -1.52 -1.97
C VAL A 104 -8.99 -2.28 -2.15
N ASN A 105 -8.99 -3.57 -1.81
CA ASN A 105 -10.19 -4.40 -1.85
C ASN A 105 -11.00 -4.21 -0.56
N LYS A 106 -11.55 -3.01 -0.38
CA LYS A 106 -12.42 -2.60 0.73
C LYS A 106 -13.48 -1.65 0.19
N ASP A 107 -14.68 -1.73 0.78
CA ASP A 107 -15.78 -0.82 0.45
C ASP A 107 -15.83 0.36 1.43
N VAL A 108 -16.60 1.38 1.06
CA VAL A 108 -16.92 2.50 1.95
C VAL A 108 -17.69 2.00 3.18
N THR A 109 -17.49 2.62 4.33
CA THR A 109 -18.10 2.12 5.57
C THR A 109 -19.62 2.33 5.62
N HIS A 110 -20.12 3.41 5.01
CA HIS A 110 -21.55 3.74 5.03
C HIS A 110 -22.11 3.88 3.60
N PRO A 111 -23.28 3.28 3.26
CA PRO A 111 -23.81 3.28 1.89
C PRO A 111 -24.07 4.66 1.28
N ARG A 112 -24.40 5.66 2.11
CA ARG A 112 -24.64 7.04 1.69
C ARG A 112 -23.37 7.88 1.48
N MET A 113 -22.19 7.34 1.77
CA MET A 113 -20.92 8.03 1.51
C MET A 113 -20.64 8.10 0.00
N ARG A 114 -19.86 9.10 -0.41
CA ARG A 114 -19.50 9.31 -1.82
C ARG A 114 -18.62 8.15 -2.31
N ARG A 115 -19.05 7.49 -3.38
CA ARG A 115 -18.28 6.41 -4.03
C ARG A 115 -17.23 6.90 -5.03
N LEU A 116 -17.46 8.08 -5.61
CA LEU A 116 -16.54 8.70 -6.57
C LEU A 116 -16.21 10.12 -6.10
N ILE A 117 -14.92 10.37 -5.91
CA ILE A 117 -14.40 11.69 -5.53
C ILE A 117 -13.27 12.02 -6.51
N LYS A 118 -13.43 13.10 -7.28
CA LYS A 118 -12.36 13.60 -8.16
C LYS A 118 -11.38 14.42 -7.33
N ASN A 119 -10.09 14.12 -7.43
CA ASN A 119 -9.00 14.80 -6.70
C ASN A 119 -9.24 14.90 -5.18
N PRO A 120 -9.43 13.76 -4.47
CA PRO A 120 -9.75 13.77 -3.06
C PRO A 120 -8.60 14.32 -2.20
N ARG A 121 -8.93 15.08 -1.15
CA ARG A 121 -8.01 15.31 -0.03
C ARG A 121 -8.02 14.09 0.89
N ILE A 122 -6.90 13.38 0.94
CA ILE A 122 -6.78 12.09 1.65
C ILE A 122 -6.10 12.30 3.00
N VAL A 123 -6.65 11.69 4.05
CA VAL A 123 -6.03 11.56 5.38
C VAL A 123 -5.86 10.08 5.70
N LEU A 124 -4.69 9.72 6.23
CA LEU A 124 -4.36 8.37 6.67
C LEU A 124 -4.28 8.36 8.19
N LEU A 125 -5.01 7.44 8.81
CA LEU A 125 -5.07 7.30 10.27
C LEU A 125 -4.58 5.91 10.68
N ASP A 126 -3.62 5.90 11.59
CA ASP A 126 -3.14 4.68 12.25
C ASP A 126 -3.98 4.36 13.51
N CYS A 127 -4.81 5.31 13.97
CA CYS A 127 -5.68 5.18 15.12
C CYS A 127 -7.05 4.53 14.77
N SER A 128 -7.74 4.02 15.81
CA SER A 128 -9.13 3.54 15.70
C SER A 128 -10.09 4.69 15.97
N LEU A 129 -11.18 4.78 15.21
CA LEU A 129 -12.28 5.70 15.47
C LEU A 129 -13.36 5.01 16.31
N GLU A 130 -12.91 4.42 17.41
CA GLU A 130 -13.71 3.61 18.34
C GLU A 130 -13.28 3.99 19.76
N TYR A 131 -14.22 3.95 20.70
CA TYR A 131 -13.89 4.18 22.10
C TYR A 131 -12.98 3.08 22.60
N LYS A 132 -11.80 3.48 23.10
CA LYS A 132 -10.84 2.57 23.72
C LYS A 132 -10.91 2.76 25.22
N LYS A 133 -11.16 1.66 25.93
CA LYS A 133 -10.95 1.61 27.38
C LYS A 133 -9.46 1.82 27.64
N GLY A 134 -9.12 2.70 28.58
CA GLY A 134 -7.74 2.95 28.98
C GLY A 134 -7.06 1.68 29.46
N GLU A 135 -5.77 1.50 29.14
CA GLU A 135 -4.97 0.35 29.58
C GLU A 135 -4.75 0.36 31.11
N SER A 136 -4.75 1.54 31.71
CA SER A 136 -4.73 1.73 33.17
C SER A 136 -6.16 1.79 33.67
N GLN A 137 -6.59 0.70 34.29
CA GLN A 137 -7.90 0.43 34.90
C GLN A 137 -8.66 1.65 35.43
N THR A 138 -9.90 1.79 35.00
CA THR A 138 -11.00 2.23 35.87
C THR A 138 -11.92 1.04 36.03
N ASP A 139 -11.88 0.37 37.18
CA ASP A 139 -12.96 -0.51 37.58
C ASP A 139 -14.18 0.37 37.81
N ILE A 140 -15.03 0.47 36.79
CA ILE A 140 -16.26 1.24 36.89
C ILE A 140 -17.25 0.39 37.66
N GLU A 141 -17.43 0.71 38.94
CA GLU A 141 -18.48 0.12 39.77
C GLU A 141 -19.84 0.66 39.33
N ILE A 142 -20.55 -0.11 38.50
CA ILE A 142 -21.90 0.23 38.05
C ILE A 142 -22.86 -0.11 39.20
N SER A 143 -23.20 0.89 40.01
CA SER A 143 -24.10 0.73 41.17
C SER A 143 -25.52 1.22 40.89
N ARG A 144 -25.67 2.18 39.97
CA ARG A 144 -26.96 2.80 39.60
C ARG A 144 -27.18 2.75 38.10
N GLU A 145 -28.44 2.69 37.67
CA GLU A 145 -28.80 2.77 36.24
C GLU A 145 -28.30 4.07 35.58
N GLU A 146 -28.27 5.18 36.35
CA GLU A 146 -27.77 6.48 35.89
C GLU A 146 -26.27 6.45 35.52
N ASP A 147 -25.48 5.58 36.16
CA ASP A 147 -24.05 5.46 35.87
C ASP A 147 -23.83 4.82 34.49
N PHE A 148 -24.73 3.91 34.08
CA PHE A 148 -24.68 3.29 32.76
C PHE A 148 -24.94 4.32 31.65
N ALA A 149 -25.95 5.19 31.83
CA ALA A 149 -26.26 6.26 30.89
C ALA A 149 -25.09 7.26 30.75
N ARG A 150 -24.42 7.59 31.87
CA ARG A 150 -23.26 8.50 31.87
C ARG A 150 -22.08 7.91 31.08
N ILE A 151 -21.80 6.61 31.23
CA ILE A 151 -20.72 5.94 30.49
C ILE A 151 -20.99 6.00 28.98
N LEU A 152 -22.23 5.73 28.57
CA LEU A 152 -22.62 5.79 27.16
C LEU A 152 -22.44 7.21 26.60
N GLN A 153 -22.85 8.23 27.36
CA GLN A 153 -22.66 9.62 26.95
C GLN A 153 -21.18 9.99 26.81
N MET A 154 -20.32 9.56 27.73
CA MET A 154 -18.87 9.79 27.63
C MET A 154 -18.26 9.12 26.38
N GLU A 155 -18.72 7.93 26.03
CA GLU A 155 -18.32 7.25 24.79
C GLU A 155 -18.73 8.04 23.54
N GLU A 156 -19.96 8.56 23.51
CA GLU A 156 -20.45 9.39 22.39
C GLU A 156 -19.66 10.69 22.26
N GLU A 157 -19.41 11.39 23.37
CA GLU A 157 -18.66 12.65 23.41
C GLU A 157 -17.22 12.45 22.93
N TYR A 158 -16.56 11.36 23.35
CA TYR A 158 -15.21 11.04 22.91
C TYR A 158 -15.13 10.82 21.39
N ILE A 159 -16.06 10.03 20.84
CA ILE A 159 -16.11 9.77 19.40
C ILE A 159 -16.40 11.05 18.62
N GLN A 160 -17.27 11.91 19.15
CA GLN A 160 -17.60 13.20 18.55
C GLN A 160 -16.37 14.12 18.47
N GLN A 161 -15.62 14.26 19.56
CA GLN A 161 -14.41 15.11 19.60
C GLN A 161 -13.38 14.69 18.56
N ILE A 162 -13.08 13.39 18.45
CA ILE A 162 -12.13 12.88 17.45
C ILE A 162 -12.63 13.16 16.03
N CYS A 163 -13.93 12.97 15.78
CA CYS A 163 -14.51 13.26 14.47
C CYS A 163 -14.43 14.75 14.15
N GLU A 164 -14.67 15.64 15.10
CA GLU A 164 -14.57 17.09 14.92
C GLU A 164 -13.16 17.54 14.55
N ASP A 165 -12.13 16.97 15.18
CA ASP A 165 -10.73 17.24 14.82
C ASP A 165 -10.43 16.85 13.37
N ILE A 166 -10.93 15.70 12.92
CA ILE A 166 -10.76 15.25 11.54
C ILE A 166 -11.54 16.14 10.57
N ILE A 167 -12.78 16.51 10.93
CA ILE A 167 -13.62 17.39 10.11
C ILE A 167 -12.97 18.78 9.95
N ARG A 168 -12.27 19.28 10.98
CA ARG A 168 -11.56 20.57 10.93
C ARG A 168 -10.49 20.61 9.83
N LEU A 169 -9.84 19.48 9.53
CA LEU A 169 -8.86 19.35 8.45
C LEU A 169 -9.50 19.42 7.04
N LYS A 170 -10.84 19.26 6.97
CA LYS A 170 -11.66 19.20 5.75
C LYS A 170 -11.15 18.15 4.74
N PRO A 171 -10.97 16.87 5.14
CA PRO A 171 -10.63 15.81 4.20
C PRO A 171 -11.86 15.39 3.38
N ASP A 172 -11.63 14.80 2.22
CA ASP A 172 -12.69 14.16 1.42
C ASP A 172 -12.75 12.65 1.67
N LEU A 173 -11.58 12.04 1.92
CA LEU A 173 -11.41 10.60 2.04
C LEU A 173 -10.46 10.28 3.20
N ILE A 174 -10.88 9.34 4.06
CA ILE A 174 -10.08 8.86 5.19
C ILE A 174 -9.83 7.36 5.02
N PHE A 175 -8.58 6.95 5.20
CA PHE A 175 -8.23 5.54 5.38
C PHE A 175 -7.80 5.30 6.82
N THR A 176 -8.35 4.26 7.45
CA THR A 176 -7.94 3.84 8.79
C THR A 176 -7.37 2.43 8.75
N GLU A 177 -6.27 2.20 9.46
CA GLU A 177 -5.73 0.84 9.64
C GLU A 177 -6.60 -0.01 10.58
N LYS A 178 -7.36 0.66 11.44
CA LYS A 178 -8.17 0.06 12.50
C LYS A 178 -9.66 0.13 12.16
N GLY A 179 -10.51 0.00 13.17
CA GLY A 179 -11.95 0.05 13.02
C GLY A 179 -12.49 1.48 13.02
N ILE A 180 -13.79 1.59 12.74
CA ILE A 180 -14.56 2.84 12.79
C ILE A 180 -15.92 2.46 13.36
N SER A 181 -16.28 3.07 14.49
CA SER A 181 -17.59 2.92 15.15
C SER A 181 -18.71 3.47 14.26
N ASP A 182 -19.92 2.92 14.38
CA ASP A 182 -21.07 3.36 13.58
C ASP A 182 -21.45 4.81 13.87
N LEU A 183 -21.26 5.27 15.11
CA LEU A 183 -21.45 6.67 15.48
C LEU A 183 -20.46 7.59 14.75
N ALA A 184 -19.19 7.20 14.68
CA ALA A 184 -18.16 7.93 13.93
C ALA A 184 -18.50 7.98 12.43
N GLN A 185 -18.98 6.88 11.86
CA GLN A 185 -19.41 6.85 10.45
C GLN A 185 -20.55 7.84 10.19
N HIS A 186 -21.49 7.98 11.11
CA HIS A 186 -22.59 8.92 11.00
C HIS A 186 -22.12 10.38 11.03
N TYR A 187 -21.20 10.74 11.93
CA TYR A 187 -20.60 12.08 11.96
C TYR A 187 -19.81 12.40 10.69
N LEU A 188 -18.96 11.47 10.24
CA LEU A 188 -18.18 11.63 9.00
C LEU A 188 -19.09 11.72 7.76
N MET A 189 -20.16 10.93 7.71
CA MET A 189 -21.15 10.99 6.63
C MET A 189 -21.86 12.36 6.59
N LYS A 190 -22.28 12.90 7.74
CA LYS A 190 -22.89 14.25 7.83
C LYS A 190 -21.92 15.33 7.34
N ALA A 191 -20.63 15.18 7.61
CA ALA A 191 -19.58 16.07 7.12
C ALA A 191 -19.19 15.81 5.65
N ASN A 192 -19.86 14.89 4.94
CA ASN A 192 -19.59 14.51 3.55
C ASN A 192 -18.19 13.90 3.33
N ILE A 193 -17.66 13.20 4.33
CA ILE A 193 -16.36 12.54 4.30
C ILE A 193 -16.55 11.04 4.08
N THR A 194 -15.86 10.48 3.09
CA THR A 194 -15.86 9.02 2.85
C THR A 194 -14.78 8.37 3.71
N ALA A 195 -15.12 7.27 4.38
CA ALA A 195 -14.17 6.52 5.19
C ALA A 195 -14.04 5.07 4.72
N ILE A 196 -12.81 4.55 4.78
CA ILE A 196 -12.48 3.14 4.52
C ILE A 196 -11.70 2.62 5.72
N ARG A 197 -12.21 1.54 6.32
CA ARG A 197 -11.65 0.96 7.55
C ARG A 197 -10.85 -0.32 7.30
N ARG A 198 -9.99 -0.67 8.25
CA ARG A 198 -9.19 -1.92 8.27
C ARG A 198 -8.34 -2.09 7.02
N VAL A 199 -7.66 -1.03 6.60
CA VAL A 199 -6.68 -1.08 5.52
C VAL A 199 -5.37 -1.67 6.03
N ARG A 200 -4.72 -2.49 5.21
CA ARG A 200 -3.40 -3.05 5.58
C ARG A 200 -2.36 -1.92 5.61
N LYS A 201 -1.47 -1.95 6.60
CA LYS A 201 -0.35 -0.99 6.72
C LYS A 201 0.49 -0.86 5.45
N THR A 202 0.72 -1.98 4.75
CA THR A 202 1.44 -1.97 3.47
C THR A 202 0.70 -1.19 2.38
N ASP A 203 -0.62 -1.28 2.32
CA ASP A 203 -1.44 -0.51 1.38
C ASP A 203 -1.51 0.97 1.81
N ASN A 204 -1.60 1.24 3.11
CA ASN A 204 -1.56 2.59 3.67
C ASN A 204 -0.27 3.33 3.27
N ASN A 205 0.89 2.68 3.42
CA ASN A 205 2.19 3.20 2.98
C ASN A 205 2.27 3.45 1.46
N ARG A 206 1.64 2.59 0.65
CA ARG A 206 1.56 2.80 -0.81
C ARG A 206 0.71 4.02 -1.16
N ILE A 207 -0.40 4.23 -0.45
CA ILE A 207 -1.26 5.40 -0.62
C ILE A 207 -0.49 6.67 -0.22
N ALA A 208 0.18 6.64 0.93
CA ALA A 208 1.02 7.73 1.42
C ALA A 208 2.12 8.13 0.44
N ARG A 209 2.72 7.15 -0.25
CA ARG A 209 3.75 7.41 -1.26
C ARG A 209 3.17 8.03 -2.53
N LYS A 210 1.98 7.60 -2.98
CA LYS A 210 1.43 8.02 -4.27
C LYS A 210 0.78 9.39 -4.22
N PHE A 211 0.05 9.67 -3.14
CA PHE A 211 -0.59 10.96 -2.94
C PHE A 211 0.36 11.83 -2.11
N LYS A 212 0.64 13.07 -2.53
CA LYS A 212 1.35 14.04 -1.69
C LYS A 212 0.44 14.40 -0.52
N ILE A 213 0.45 13.58 0.52
CA ILE A 213 -0.36 13.81 1.71
C ILE A 213 0.39 14.84 2.56
N GLY A 214 -0.26 15.98 2.83
CA GLY A 214 0.27 16.95 3.79
C GLY A 214 0.44 16.25 5.12
N LYS A 215 1.68 16.14 5.61
CA LYS A 215 1.93 15.78 7.00
C LYS A 215 1.42 16.94 7.84
N SER A 216 0.27 16.75 8.48
CA SER A 216 -0.19 17.57 9.61
C SER A 216 0.42 17.03 10.89
#